data_AF-A0A7W7W2K2-F1
#
_entry.id   AF-A0A7W7W2K2-F1
#
_cell.length_a   1.000
_cell.length_b   1.000
_cell.length_c   1.000
_cell.angle_alpha   90.00
_cell.angle_beta   90.00
_cell.angle_gamma   90.00
#
_symmetry.space_group_name_H-M   'P 1'
#
loop_
_entity.id
_entity.type
_entity.pdbx_description
1 polymer ?
#
loop_
_entity_poly.entity_id
_entity_poly.type
_entity_poly.pdbx_seq_one_letter_code
_entity_poly.pdbx_strand_id
1 'polypeptide(L)'
;MSETTAHAGRALVEIIASANMAGPAMIARVIQRDDVTGTPGTADDSPVGNWVLARMHARGVPAREYEWIETFRVYDITGELIAASRITRGVLHALESAVNDGVHPELTSSAVGFAVSVGLL
;
A
#
# COMPACT_ATOMS: atom_id res chain seq x y z
N MET A 1 -22.63 -7.25 -10.89
CA MET A 1 -21.21 -6.92 -10.75
C MET A 1 -20.82 -6.16 -12.01
N SER A 2 -20.38 -4.89 -11.89
CA SER A 2 -20.00 -4.08 -13.05
C SER A 2 -18.68 -4.58 -13.65
N GLU A 3 -18.41 -4.23 -14.91
CA GLU A 3 -17.13 -4.52 -15.56
C GLU A 3 -15.94 -3.94 -14.78
N THR A 4 -16.11 -2.74 -14.21
CA THR A 4 -15.15 -2.07 -13.34
C THR A 4 -14.81 -2.90 -12.10
N THR A 5 -15.82 -3.42 -11.39
CA THR A 5 -15.60 -4.27 -10.19
C THR A 5 -14.87 -5.56 -10.56
N ALA A 6 -15.22 -6.18 -11.70
CA ALA A 6 -14.57 -7.41 -12.15
C ALA A 6 -13.10 -7.18 -12.53
N HIS A 7 -12.80 -6.07 -13.22
CA HIS A 7 -11.44 -5.66 -13.56
C HIS A 7 -10.61 -5.34 -12.32
N ALA A 8 -11.15 -4.53 -11.40
CA ALA A 8 -10.49 -4.15 -10.16
C ALA A 8 -10.15 -5.35 -9.28
N GLY A 9 -11.11 -6.29 -9.13
CA GLY A 9 -10.88 -7.54 -8.39
C GLY A 9 -9.76 -8.39 -9.00
N ARG A 10 -9.74 -8.55 -10.33
CA ARG A 10 -8.67 -9.28 -11.02
C ARG A 10 -7.32 -8.61 -10.83
N ALA A 11 -7.26 -7.28 -10.99
CA ALA A 11 -6.04 -6.51 -10.81
C ALA A 11 -5.47 -6.69 -9.39
N LEU A 12 -6.31 -6.62 -8.35
CA LEU A 12 -5.88 -6.82 -6.97
C LEU A 12 -5.30 -8.23 -6.75
N VAL A 13 -5.99 -9.26 -7.23
CA VAL A 13 -5.52 -10.66 -7.12
C VAL A 13 -4.16 -10.86 -7.79
N GLU A 14 -3.98 -10.32 -8.99
CA GLU A 14 -2.72 -10.42 -9.73
C GLU A 14 -1.57 -9.63 -9.06
N ILE A 15 -1.84 -8.49 -8.42
CA ILE A 15 -0.83 -7.76 -7.62
C ILE A 15 -0.36 -8.65 -6.46
N ILE A 16 -1.30 -9.23 -5.71
CA ILE A 16 -1.00 -10.11 -4.57
C ILE A 16 -0.21 -11.34 -5.02
N ALA A 17 -0.63 -11.97 -6.12
CA ALA A 17 0.07 -13.13 -6.68
C ALA A 17 1.50 -12.78 -7.12
N SER A 18 1.68 -11.64 -7.81
CA SER A 18 2.99 -11.15 -8.22
C SER A 18 3.91 -10.87 -7.02
N ALA A 19 3.37 -10.27 -5.95
CA ALA A 19 4.13 -10.01 -4.74
C ALA A 19 4.60 -11.32 -4.08
N ASN A 20 3.72 -12.32 -4.00
CA ASN A 20 4.02 -13.63 -3.42
C ASN A 20 5.14 -14.39 -4.17
N MET A 21 5.39 -14.09 -5.45
CA MET A 21 6.50 -14.68 -6.21
C MET A 21 7.85 -13.98 -5.99
N ALA A 22 7.87 -12.71 -5.54
CA ALA A 22 9.08 -11.90 -5.43
C ALA A 22 9.73 -11.94 -4.02
N GLY A 23 8.92 -12.15 -2.97
CA GLY A 23 9.37 -12.14 -1.57
C GLY A 23 9.40 -10.75 -0.93
N PRO A 24 9.38 -10.63 0.42
CA PRO A 24 9.20 -9.34 1.12
C PRO A 24 10.30 -8.32 0.83
N ALA A 25 11.57 -8.73 0.87
CA ALA A 25 12.70 -7.83 0.65
C ALA A 25 12.74 -7.25 -0.78
N MET A 26 12.30 -8.02 -1.78
CA MET A 26 12.21 -7.51 -3.15
C MET A 26 11.09 -6.47 -3.28
N ILE A 27 9.93 -6.74 -2.67
CA ILE A 27 8.83 -5.78 -2.68
C ILE A 27 9.21 -4.50 -1.92
N ALA A 28 9.87 -4.59 -0.77
CA ALA A 28 10.41 -3.42 -0.06
C ALA A 28 11.30 -2.55 -0.95
N ARG A 29 12.24 -3.16 -1.70
CA ARG A 29 13.10 -2.44 -2.64
C ARG A 29 12.33 -1.79 -3.79
N VAL A 30 11.26 -2.43 -4.27
CA VAL A 30 10.39 -1.85 -5.30
C VAL A 30 9.63 -0.65 -4.75
N ILE A 31 9.04 -0.76 -3.55
CA ILE A 31 8.35 0.35 -2.87
C ILE A 31 9.31 1.54 -2.71
N GLN A 32 10.52 1.29 -2.22
CA GLN A 32 11.56 2.31 -2.06
C GLN A 32 11.94 2.97 -3.39
N ARG A 33 12.15 2.18 -4.44
CA ARG A 33 12.50 2.70 -5.77
C ARG A 33 11.37 3.51 -6.40
N ASP A 34 10.13 3.09 -6.17
CA ASP A 34 8.93 3.75 -6.66
C ASP A 34 8.59 5.01 -5.81
N ASP A 35 9.41 5.33 -4.79
CA ASP A 35 9.27 6.48 -3.88
C ASP A 35 7.89 6.52 -3.19
N VAL A 36 7.35 5.34 -2.87
CA VAL A 36 6.08 5.21 -2.17
C VAL A 36 6.35 5.11 -0.68
N THR A 37 5.96 6.15 0.05
CA THR A 37 6.03 6.18 1.51
C THR A 37 4.65 6.13 2.14
N GLY A 38 4.61 5.97 3.46
CA GLY A 38 3.37 5.94 4.24
C GLY A 38 3.63 5.95 5.74
N THR A 39 2.57 6.04 6.52
CA THR A 39 2.61 6.00 7.99
C THR A 39 2.44 4.55 8.48
N PRO A 40 3.42 3.99 9.21
CA PRO A 40 3.33 2.63 9.76
C PRO A 40 2.17 2.52 10.77
N GLY A 41 1.53 1.36 10.81
CA GLY A 41 0.44 1.03 11.74
C GLY A 41 -0.91 1.64 11.40
N THR A 42 -1.05 2.27 10.24
CA THR A 42 -2.32 2.84 9.75
C THR A 42 -3.05 1.87 8.82
N ALA A 43 -4.37 1.95 8.78
CA ALA A 43 -5.18 1.10 7.91
C ALA A 43 -5.26 1.66 6.47
N ASP A 44 -4.95 2.93 6.27
CA ASP A 44 -5.28 3.73 5.08
C ASP A 44 -4.12 4.58 4.54
N ASP A 45 -2.95 4.55 5.20
CA ASP A 45 -1.73 5.23 4.74
C ASP A 45 -0.47 4.38 4.96
N SER A 46 -0.59 3.06 5.10
CA SER A 46 0.58 2.18 5.18
C SER A 46 1.40 2.20 3.87
N PRO A 47 2.74 2.17 3.91
CA PRO A 47 3.56 2.17 2.69
C PRO A 47 3.22 1.01 1.75
N VAL A 48 2.92 -0.17 2.31
CA VAL A 48 2.56 -1.36 1.52
C VAL A 48 1.19 -1.18 0.87
N GLY A 49 0.21 -0.63 1.59
CA GLY A 49 -1.12 -0.37 1.05
C GLY A 49 -1.13 0.74 -0.01
N ASN A 50 -0.39 1.84 0.23
CA ASN A 50 -0.15 2.89 -0.75
C ASN A 50 0.46 2.34 -2.04
N TRP A 51 1.41 1.41 -1.93
CA TRP A 51 2.00 0.77 -3.10
C TRP A 51 0.98 -0.11 -3.85
N VAL A 52 0.17 -0.90 -3.15
CA VAL A 52 -0.90 -1.69 -3.78
C VAL A 52 -1.87 -0.77 -4.53
N LEU A 53 -2.27 0.35 -3.92
CA LEU A 53 -3.15 1.34 -4.54
C LEU A 53 -2.51 1.93 -5.83
N ALA A 54 -1.24 2.32 -5.78
CA ALA A 54 -0.50 2.82 -6.94
C ALA A 54 -0.38 1.76 -8.06
N ARG A 55 -0.18 0.48 -7.70
CA ARG A 55 -0.15 -0.62 -8.67
C ARG A 55 -1.51 -0.86 -9.33
N MET A 56 -2.61 -0.60 -8.61
CA MET A 56 -3.96 -0.64 -9.19
C MET A 56 -4.17 0.50 -10.18
N HIS A 57 -3.72 1.72 -9.87
CA HIS A 57 -3.77 2.85 -10.81
C HIS A 57 -2.97 2.57 -12.08
N ALA A 58 -1.77 2.00 -11.94
CA ALA A 58 -0.94 1.62 -13.08
C ALA A 58 -1.60 0.58 -14.01
N ARG A 59 -2.69 -0.07 -13.56
CA ARG A 59 -3.51 -1.02 -14.35
C ARG A 59 -4.84 -0.42 -14.81
N GLY A 60 -4.99 0.90 -14.74
CA GLY A 60 -6.20 1.61 -15.15
C GLY A 60 -7.40 1.40 -14.23
N VAL A 61 -7.19 0.92 -12.99
CA VAL A 61 -8.27 0.82 -12.00
C VAL A 61 -8.45 2.20 -11.35
N PRO A 62 -9.68 2.77 -11.34
CA PRO A 62 -9.96 4.09 -10.76
C PRO A 62 -10.09 4.01 -9.23
N ALA A 63 -9.13 3.36 -8.57
CA ALA A 63 -9.08 3.31 -7.12
C ALA A 63 -8.81 4.72 -6.56
N ARG A 64 -9.37 5.08 -5.42
CA ARG A 64 -9.13 6.38 -4.79
C ARG A 64 -8.51 6.24 -3.42
N GLU A 65 -9.06 5.35 -2.63
CA GLU A 65 -8.69 5.10 -1.24
C GLU A 65 -8.75 3.59 -0.98
N TYR A 66 -8.12 3.19 0.11
CA TYR A 66 -8.16 1.82 0.58
C TYR A 66 -8.30 1.78 2.11
N GLU A 67 -8.69 0.62 2.61
CA GLU A 67 -8.68 0.30 4.03
C GLU A 67 -8.11 -1.12 4.19
N TRP A 68 -7.21 -1.32 5.15
CA TRP A 68 -6.61 -2.61 5.43
C TRP A 68 -6.68 -2.97 6.92
N ILE A 69 -7.81 -3.57 7.29
CA ILE A 69 -8.03 -4.18 8.61
C ILE A 69 -8.45 -5.64 8.34
N GLU A 70 -7.46 -6.53 8.25
CA GLU A 70 -7.55 -7.94 7.77
C GLU A 70 -7.85 -8.14 6.27
N THR A 71 -8.80 -7.37 5.74
CA THR A 71 -9.17 -7.37 4.32
C THR A 71 -8.71 -6.06 3.70
N PHE A 72 -8.00 -6.15 2.58
CA PHE A 72 -7.63 -5.00 1.78
C PHE A 72 -8.83 -4.63 0.92
N ARG A 73 -9.50 -3.53 1.26
CA ARG A 73 -10.67 -2.97 0.56
C ARG A 73 -10.24 -1.76 -0.24
N VAL A 74 -10.77 -1.62 -1.44
CA VAL A 74 -10.44 -0.54 -2.36
C VAL A 74 -11.72 0.13 -2.82
N TYR A 75 -11.75 1.44 -2.70
CA TYR A 75 -12.92 2.26 -3.01
C TYR A 75 -12.61 3.22 -4.16
N ASP A 76 -13.63 3.56 -4.94
CA ASP A 76 -13.51 4.56 -6.02
C ASP A 76 -13.74 5.99 -5.53
N ILE A 77 -13.78 6.94 -6.47
CA ILE A 77 -13.98 8.38 -6.16
C ILE A 77 -15.34 8.70 -5.52
N THR A 78 -16.32 7.81 -5.64
CA THR A 78 -17.65 7.95 -5.06
C THR A 78 -17.78 7.29 -3.68
N GLY A 79 -16.73 6.60 -3.23
CA GLY A 79 -16.73 5.77 -2.02
C GLY A 79 -17.33 4.39 -2.23
N GLU A 80 -17.58 3.96 -3.48
CA GLU A 80 -18.07 2.61 -3.76
C GLU A 80 -16.93 1.58 -3.64
N LEU A 81 -17.19 0.46 -2.96
CA LEU A 81 -16.25 -0.66 -2.89
C LEU A 81 -16.12 -1.34 -4.26
N ILE A 82 -14.95 -1.24 -4.87
CA ILE A 82 -14.67 -1.80 -6.20
C ILE A 82 -13.80 -3.07 -6.18
N ALA A 83 -13.05 -3.30 -5.10
CA ALA A 83 -12.30 -4.55 -4.91
C ALA A 83 -12.09 -4.84 -3.43
N ALA A 84 -12.04 -6.13 -3.08
CA ALA A 84 -11.65 -6.57 -1.75
C ALA A 84 -10.91 -7.90 -1.83
N SER A 85 -9.85 -8.06 -1.03
CA SER A 85 -9.17 -9.34 -0.88
C SER A 85 -8.62 -9.49 0.53
N ARG A 86 -8.72 -10.70 1.08
CA ARG A 86 -8.18 -11.00 2.41
C ARG A 86 -6.67 -11.20 2.30
N ILE A 87 -5.90 -10.38 3.00
CA ILE A 87 -4.42 -10.43 3.02
C ILE A 87 -3.96 -10.65 4.46
N THR A 88 -4.12 -11.88 4.94
CA THR A 88 -3.74 -12.29 6.31
C THR A 88 -2.47 -13.15 6.35
N ARG A 89 -1.86 -13.42 5.19
CA ARG A 89 -0.62 -14.19 5.04
C ARG A 89 0.05 -13.84 3.72
N GLY A 90 1.28 -14.30 3.54
CA GLY A 90 2.06 -14.09 2.32
C GLY A 90 2.91 -12.82 2.40
N VAL A 91 3.44 -12.43 1.25
CA VAL A 91 4.51 -11.43 1.15
C VAL A 91 4.08 -10.04 1.60
N LEU A 92 2.89 -9.58 1.18
CA LEU A 92 2.40 -8.25 1.55
C LEU A 92 2.09 -8.16 3.05
N HIS A 93 1.46 -9.20 3.62
CA HIS A 93 1.20 -9.23 5.06
C HIS A 93 2.51 -9.25 5.88
N ALA A 94 3.48 -10.09 5.48
CA ALA A 94 4.76 -10.16 6.16
C ALA A 94 5.55 -8.84 6.07
N LEU A 95 5.48 -8.16 4.93
CA LEU A 95 6.12 -6.86 4.76
C LEU A 95 5.41 -5.77 5.59
N GLU A 96 4.08 -5.76 5.64
CA GLU A 96 3.30 -4.84 6.47
C GLU A 96 3.63 -5.02 7.96
N SER A 97 3.71 -6.27 8.45
CA SER A 97 4.18 -6.54 9.81
C SER A 97 5.59 -6.00 10.04
N ALA A 98 6.53 -6.25 9.12
CA ALA A 98 7.91 -5.79 9.25
C ALA A 98 8.03 -4.25 9.25
N VAL A 99 7.24 -3.55 8.43
CA VAL A 99 7.14 -2.08 8.45
C VAL A 99 6.62 -1.59 9.80
N ASN A 100 5.57 -2.21 10.33
CA ASN A 100 4.96 -1.84 11.61
C ASN A 100 5.87 -2.13 12.81
N ASP A 101 6.73 -3.15 12.69
CA ASP A 101 7.77 -3.47 13.67
C ASP A 101 9.02 -2.58 13.53
N GLY A 102 9.06 -1.65 12.55
CA GLY A 102 10.16 -0.72 12.34
C GLY A 102 11.38 -1.31 11.63
N VAL A 103 11.25 -2.47 10.96
CA VAL A 103 12.33 -3.13 10.21
C VAL A 103 12.70 -2.38 8.93
N HIS A 104 11.73 -1.66 8.35
CA HIS A 104 11.86 -0.92 7.09
C HIS A 104 11.60 0.58 7.26
N PRO A 105 12.44 1.31 8.05
CA PRO A 105 12.25 2.74 8.28
C PRO A 105 12.35 3.57 6.99
N GLU A 106 13.07 3.07 5.97
CA GLU A 106 13.20 3.69 4.65
C GLU A 106 11.89 3.79 3.87
N LEU A 107 10.86 3.02 4.24
CA LEU A 107 9.54 3.06 3.61
C LEU A 107 8.58 4.00 4.35
N THR A 108 8.97 4.49 5.52
CA THR A 108 8.08 5.26 6.37
C THR A 108 8.23 6.76 6.10
N SER A 109 7.09 7.43 6.04
CA SER A 109 6.99 8.89 6.17
C SER A 109 7.25 9.24 7.64
N SER A 110 8.47 9.04 8.12
CA SER A 110 8.86 9.64 9.39
C SER A 110 8.62 11.14 9.25
N ALA A 111 7.66 11.69 9.98
CA ALA A 111 7.53 13.13 10.14
C ALA A 111 8.88 13.62 10.64
N VAL A 112 9.70 14.17 9.75
CA VAL A 112 10.92 14.89 10.11
C VAL A 112 10.44 16.22 10.71
N GLY A 113 9.84 16.12 11.89
CA GLY A 113 9.57 17.20 12.81
C GLY A 113 10.82 17.44 13.65
N PHE A 114 11.92 17.83 13.01
CA PHE A 114 12.88 18.71 13.65
C PHE A 114 13.05 19.93 12.76
N ALA A 115 12.31 20.98 13.14
CA ALA A 115 12.55 22.32 12.68
C ALA A 115 14.04 22.64 12.85
N VAL A 116 14.75 22.74 11.73
CA VAL A 116 16.00 23.47 11.67
C VAL A 116 15.61 24.95 11.77
N SER A 117 15.44 25.43 13.01
CA SER A 117 15.50 26.87 13.29
C SER A 117 16.97 27.29 13.20
N VAL A 118 17.49 27.40 11.99
CA VAL A 118 18.68 28.21 11.73
C VAL A 118 18.20 29.66 11.70
N GLY A 119 18.53 30.36 12.78
CA GLY A 119 18.93 31.77 12.83
C GLY A 119 18.08 32.80 12.10
N LEU A 120 17.35 33.60 12.87
CA LEU A 120 17.23 35.04 12.62
C LEU A 120 16.91 35.76 13.93
N LEU A 121 17.96 36.09 14.68
CA LEU A 121 18.36 37.45 15.11
C LEU A 121 19.50 37.38 16.13
#